data_AF-A0AA39LYI0-F1
#
_entry.id   AF-A0AA39LYI0-F1
#
_cell.length_a   1.000
_cell.length_b   1.000
_cell.length_c   1.000
_cell.angle_alpha   90.00
_cell.angle_beta   90.00
_cell.angle_gamma   90.00
#
_symmetry.space_group_name_H-M   'P 1'
#
loop_
_entity.id
_entity.type
_entity.pdbx_description
1 polymer ?
#
loop_
_entity_poly.entity_id
_entity_poly.type
_entity_poly.pdbx_seq_one_letter_code
_entity_poly.pdbx_strand_id
1 'polypeptide(L)'
;MRFERWRPGAPPQARPYNTVQDTRFHHTEYEDPDYYYSCTPESVQTKTMDFPPPLPPLPPQATLGSGRVLVSNGGKSSATSTLTPKDKHGRRNTKVYLFGACFTAVSLLLAVTILGFFVLRPPQSLFGTQTRSTARPSPLILDTEEGRTYTHLPSQTVSQPPRPVDRVIEANNLLTLMITKRKLCIFEASSDRIEYSRQLFREEHIEGARLLFFTNLSHSGVPVHPLQFQRYVRNLGVDGDCHVVLYDRGQQIWASYAYWIFTLFGHKKVSLLNGGLDEWKRHRLSSAQYRIETGPGGYVQRLGTFQSEWRSDVILTFDDVIANADTKIFDVVDAQAPEEYGGQTSGAINGHIRSAVNIPVDGVYDFNENHWKNSTQLSELFESRGLNPSKPVIVYCSTSTRATAVWWALMKQNYRAAIYFGSWPEWLIRAPDYLKMIPDKQAPIFVNITDIQS
;
A
#
# COMPACT_ATOMS: atom_id res chain seq x y z
N MET A 1 -30.72 29.01 -53.07
CA MET A 1 -32.18 28.95 -52.76
C MET A 1 -32.37 28.10 -51.51
N ARG A 2 -33.19 28.60 -50.58
CA ARG A 2 -33.82 27.98 -49.39
C ARG A 2 -32.99 27.07 -48.46
N PHE A 3 -32.83 27.58 -47.24
CA PHE A 3 -32.59 26.84 -46.00
C PHE A 3 -33.78 25.96 -45.63
N GLU A 4 -33.51 24.73 -45.17
CA GLU A 4 -34.42 23.99 -44.28
C GLU A 4 -33.70 23.57 -43.00
N ARG A 5 -34.31 23.95 -41.87
CA ARG A 5 -33.90 23.64 -40.50
C ARG A 5 -34.22 22.19 -40.17
N TRP A 6 -33.22 21.43 -39.73
CA TRP A 6 -33.43 20.13 -39.10
C TRP A 6 -33.64 20.31 -37.58
N ARG A 7 -34.73 19.73 -37.04
CA ARG A 7 -35.05 19.68 -35.60
C ARG A 7 -34.54 18.35 -35.01
N PRO A 8 -33.95 18.32 -33.81
CA PRO A 8 -33.62 17.06 -33.14
C PRO A 8 -34.88 16.38 -32.58
N GLY A 9 -35.00 15.07 -32.83
CA GLY A 9 -36.05 14.21 -32.26
C GLY A 9 -35.85 13.96 -30.75
N ALA A 10 -36.96 13.71 -30.05
CA ALA A 10 -37.02 13.47 -28.61
C ALA A 10 -36.36 12.13 -28.20
N PRO A 11 -35.75 12.05 -27.00
CA PRO A 11 -35.17 10.81 -26.49
C PRO A 11 -36.25 9.82 -25.97
N PRO A 12 -36.00 8.50 -26.02
CA PRO A 12 -36.96 7.49 -25.57
C PRO A 12 -37.10 7.45 -24.04
N GLN A 13 -38.34 7.22 -23.57
CA GLN A 13 -38.75 7.17 -22.16
C GLN A 13 -38.13 5.99 -21.41
N ALA A 14 -37.53 6.27 -20.24
CA ALA A 14 -37.06 5.27 -19.28
C ALA A 14 -38.24 4.63 -18.51
N ARG A 15 -38.25 3.30 -18.39
CA ARG A 15 -39.14 2.56 -17.47
C ARG A 15 -38.50 2.49 -16.08
N PRO A 16 -39.25 2.67 -14.98
CA PRO A 16 -38.71 2.56 -13.63
C PRO A 16 -38.61 1.10 -13.18
N TYR A 17 -37.48 0.73 -12.57
CA TYR A 17 -37.33 -0.53 -11.84
C TYR A 17 -37.88 -0.37 -10.42
N ASN A 18 -38.77 -1.29 -10.02
CA ASN A 18 -39.37 -1.34 -8.69
C ASN A 18 -38.30 -1.59 -7.61
N THR A 19 -38.26 -0.73 -6.61
CA THR A 19 -37.45 -0.89 -5.39
C THR A 19 -38.23 -1.71 -4.37
N VAL A 20 -37.68 -2.85 -3.93
CA VAL A 20 -38.12 -3.52 -2.70
C VAL A 20 -37.34 -2.91 -1.54
N GLN A 21 -38.01 -2.22 -0.63
CA GLN A 21 -37.45 -1.78 0.64
C GLN A 21 -37.47 -2.95 1.64
N ASP A 22 -36.31 -3.40 2.11
CA ASP A 22 -36.20 -4.19 3.34
C ASP A 22 -35.72 -3.28 4.46
N THR A 23 -36.65 -2.88 5.32
CA THR A 23 -36.39 -2.09 6.53
C THR A 23 -36.14 -3.03 7.69
N ARG A 24 -34.89 -3.40 7.93
CA ARG A 24 -34.43 -3.92 9.23
C ARG A 24 -32.90 -3.87 9.23
N PHE A 25 -32.32 -2.87 9.89
CA PHE A 25 -31.13 -2.97 10.77
C PHE A 25 -30.87 -1.60 11.39
N HIS A 26 -30.93 -1.54 12.73
CA HIS A 26 -30.59 -0.37 13.53
C HIS A 26 -29.08 -0.28 13.78
N HIS A 27 -28.59 0.96 13.69
CA HIS A 27 -27.29 1.54 14.03
C HIS A 27 -26.33 0.76 14.96
N THR A 28 -25.10 0.59 14.48
CA THR A 28 -23.87 0.95 15.23
C THR A 28 -22.92 1.65 14.26
N GLU A 29 -22.50 2.86 14.63
CA GLU A 29 -21.71 3.80 13.84
C GLU A 29 -20.34 3.22 13.44
N TYR A 30 -20.12 3.11 12.14
CA TYR A 30 -18.81 3.08 11.51
C TYR A 30 -18.79 4.29 10.58
N GLU A 31 -18.00 5.31 10.92
CA GLU A 31 -17.81 6.48 10.06
C GLU A 31 -16.89 6.11 8.88
N ASP A 32 -17.45 6.24 7.69
CA ASP A 32 -16.82 6.00 6.40
C ASP A 32 -15.85 7.14 6.03
N PRO A 33 -14.56 6.87 5.73
CA PRO A 33 -13.61 7.89 5.30
C PRO A 33 -13.85 8.45 3.88
N ASP A 34 -14.85 7.96 3.13
CA ASP A 34 -15.18 8.45 1.78
C ASP A 34 -15.88 9.83 1.75
N TYR A 35 -16.14 10.44 2.91
CA TYR A 35 -16.74 11.77 2.99
C TYR A 35 -15.91 12.89 2.33
N TYR A 36 -14.59 12.71 2.21
CA TYR A 36 -13.70 13.77 1.71
C TYR A 36 -13.50 13.78 0.19
N TYR A 37 -14.02 12.82 -0.58
CA TYR A 37 -13.71 12.73 -2.03
C TYR A 37 -14.92 12.57 -2.97
N SER A 38 -16.15 12.74 -2.48
CA SER A 38 -17.36 12.75 -3.33
C SER A 38 -18.02 14.13 -3.36
N CYS A 39 -17.45 15.06 -4.12
CA CYS A 39 -18.15 16.26 -4.56
C CYS A 39 -17.91 16.47 -6.06
N THR A 40 -18.86 16.05 -6.89
CA THR A 40 -18.99 16.50 -8.27
C THR A 40 -19.70 17.87 -8.30
N PRO A 41 -19.32 18.80 -9.19
CA PRO A 41 -19.88 20.14 -9.22
C PRO A 41 -21.19 20.17 -10.02
N GLU A 42 -22.25 19.51 -9.54
CA GLU A 42 -23.57 19.58 -10.17
C GLU A 42 -24.70 19.21 -9.20
N SER A 43 -24.80 19.92 -8.07
CA SER A 43 -26.04 20.00 -7.27
C SER A 43 -25.98 21.14 -6.25
N VAL A 44 -25.84 22.38 -6.73
CA VAL A 44 -26.13 23.56 -5.88
C VAL A 44 -27.64 23.80 -5.91
N GLN A 45 -28.38 23.12 -5.04
CA GLN A 45 -29.62 23.69 -4.52
C GLN A 45 -29.27 24.54 -3.31
N THR A 46 -29.57 25.83 -3.40
CA THR A 46 -29.39 26.85 -2.37
C THR A 46 -30.08 26.46 -1.08
N LYS A 47 -29.31 26.01 -0.10
CA LYS A 47 -29.67 26.05 1.31
C LYS A 47 -28.89 27.20 1.94
N THR A 48 -29.56 28.33 2.15
CA THR A 48 -29.05 29.43 2.97
C THR A 48 -28.76 28.88 4.38
N MET A 49 -27.49 28.80 4.74
CA MET A 49 -27.05 28.63 6.13
C MET A 49 -27.04 30.02 6.78
N ASP A 50 -27.90 30.22 7.77
CA ASP A 50 -27.81 31.37 8.67
C ASP A 50 -26.55 31.23 9.52
N PHE A 51 -25.58 32.13 9.30
CA PHE A 51 -24.43 32.28 10.18
C PHE A 51 -24.88 32.92 11.50
N PRO A 52 -24.43 32.44 12.67
CA PRO A 52 -24.64 33.17 13.92
C PRO A 52 -23.91 34.52 13.86
N PRO A 53 -24.47 35.60 14.44
CA PRO A 53 -23.86 36.92 14.37
C PRO A 53 -22.50 36.95 15.08
N PRO A 54 -21.56 37.81 14.63
CA PRO A 54 -20.23 37.90 15.21
C PRO A 54 -20.28 38.34 16.68
N LEU A 55 -19.37 37.81 17.49
CA LEU A 55 -19.22 38.17 18.91
C LEU A 55 -18.93 39.67 19.08
N PRO A 56 -19.49 40.32 20.12
CA PRO A 56 -19.26 41.74 20.37
C PRO A 56 -17.80 42.01 20.77
N PRO A 57 -17.27 43.23 20.50
CA PRO A 57 -15.89 43.58 20.79
C PRO A 57 -15.63 43.63 22.31
N LEU A 58 -14.44 43.18 22.70
CA LEU A 58 -13.97 43.22 24.09
C LEU A 58 -13.87 44.68 24.60
N PRO A 59 -14.25 44.96 25.86
CA PRO A 59 -14.19 46.30 26.40
C PRO A 59 -12.74 46.76 26.68
N PRO A 60 -12.46 48.08 26.67
CA PRO A 60 -11.11 48.59 26.88
C PRO A 60 -10.63 48.38 28.32
N GLN A 61 -9.34 48.13 28.46
CA GLN A 61 -8.66 48.00 29.76
C GLN A 61 -8.87 49.25 30.63
N ALA A 62 -9.37 49.05 31.85
CA ALA A 62 -9.37 50.05 32.90
C ALA A 62 -8.35 49.65 33.97
N THR A 63 -7.43 50.58 34.22
CA THR A 63 -6.39 50.56 35.24
C THR A 63 -6.94 50.75 36.66
N LEU A 64 -6.23 50.12 37.60
CA LEU A 64 -6.17 50.25 39.07
C LEU A 64 -7.17 51.14 39.82
N GLY A 65 -7.69 50.61 40.94
CA GLY A 65 -7.97 51.43 42.12
C GLY A 65 -8.87 50.82 43.20
N SER A 66 -8.25 50.41 44.32
CA SER A 66 -8.73 50.51 45.71
C SER A 66 -10.13 49.96 46.11
N GLY A 67 -10.09 48.95 46.99
CA GLY A 67 -10.67 49.10 48.33
C GLY A 67 -12.15 48.74 48.56
N ARG A 68 -12.31 47.89 49.59
CA ARG A 68 -13.47 47.66 50.47
C ARG A 68 -14.53 46.60 50.10
N VAL A 69 -14.46 45.55 50.91
CA VAL A 69 -15.51 44.68 51.45
C VAL A 69 -16.82 45.42 51.73
N LEU A 70 -17.95 44.82 51.35
CA LEU A 70 -19.19 44.84 52.14
C LEU A 70 -19.99 43.54 51.94
N VAL A 71 -20.46 43.03 53.08
CA VAL A 71 -21.31 41.86 53.30
C VAL A 71 -22.77 42.33 53.32
N SER A 72 -23.70 41.53 52.78
CA SER A 72 -24.91 41.03 53.48
C SER A 72 -26.17 40.90 52.60
N ASN A 73 -26.81 39.74 52.80
CA ASN A 73 -28.25 39.50 53.00
C ASN A 73 -29.30 39.84 51.92
N GLY A 74 -29.94 38.76 51.44
CA GLY A 74 -31.21 38.34 52.07
C GLY A 74 -32.48 38.42 51.21
N GLY A 75 -33.25 37.32 51.24
CA GLY A 75 -34.70 37.27 50.94
C GLY A 75 -35.03 36.48 49.66
N LYS A 76 -35.44 35.21 49.69
CA LYS A 76 -36.64 34.51 50.26
C LYS A 76 -37.88 34.47 49.34
N SER A 77 -38.51 33.28 49.42
CA SER A 77 -39.83 32.81 48.98
C SER A 77 -39.89 32.32 47.52
N SER A 78 -40.28 31.09 47.13
CA SER A 78 -40.98 29.90 47.67
C SER A 78 -42.31 29.66 46.93
N ALA A 79 -42.44 28.49 46.30
CA ALA A 79 -43.66 27.67 46.21
C ALA A 79 -43.26 26.37 45.45
N THR A 80 -42.94 25.27 46.12
CA THR A 80 -43.85 24.23 46.65
C THR A 80 -44.60 23.46 45.56
N SER A 81 -44.12 22.25 45.24
CA SER A 81 -45.02 21.15 44.86
C SER A 81 -44.46 19.82 45.42
N THR A 82 -45.29 19.25 46.27
CA THR A 82 -45.14 18.09 47.14
C THR A 82 -44.97 16.76 46.41
N LEU A 83 -44.12 15.92 47.01
CA LEU A 83 -43.94 14.49 46.76
C LEU A 83 -45.14 13.67 47.24
N THR A 84 -45.45 12.59 46.51
CA THR A 84 -46.05 11.37 47.08
C THR A 84 -45.08 10.19 46.87
N PRO A 85 -44.79 9.38 47.90
CA PRO A 85 -43.81 8.30 47.82
C PRO A 85 -44.47 6.98 47.40
N LYS A 86 -43.80 6.21 46.54
CA LYS A 86 -44.14 4.81 46.29
C LYS A 86 -43.02 3.93 46.83
N ASP A 87 -43.35 3.18 47.88
CA ASP A 87 -42.51 2.16 48.49
C ASP A 87 -41.99 1.16 47.45
N LYS A 88 -40.66 0.97 47.43
CA LYS A 88 -40.04 -0.27 46.95
C LYS A 88 -38.98 -0.72 47.94
N HIS A 89 -39.29 -1.86 48.56
CA HIS A 89 -38.39 -2.67 49.37
C HIS A 89 -36.99 -2.80 48.76
N GLY A 90 -35.99 -2.54 49.59
CA GLY A 90 -34.59 -2.76 49.29
C GLY A 90 -34.26 -4.25 49.16
N ARG A 91 -33.53 -4.59 48.10
CA ARG A 91 -32.76 -5.83 48.02
C ARG A 91 -31.28 -5.42 47.95
N ARG A 92 -30.56 -5.57 49.07
CA ARG A 92 -29.12 -5.31 49.14
C ARG A 92 -28.41 -6.31 48.21
N ASN A 93 -27.78 -5.82 47.13
CA ASN A 93 -27.02 -6.65 46.21
C ASN A 93 -25.63 -6.96 46.79
N THR A 94 -25.54 -8.02 47.59
CA THR A 94 -24.30 -8.53 48.21
C THR A 94 -23.18 -8.81 47.19
N LYS A 95 -23.52 -9.06 45.92
CA LYS A 95 -22.57 -9.25 44.82
C LYS A 95 -21.75 -7.98 44.50
N VAL A 96 -22.34 -6.79 44.63
CA VAL A 96 -21.63 -5.52 44.32
C VAL A 96 -20.53 -5.24 45.34
N TYR A 97 -20.79 -5.54 46.62
CA TYR A 97 -19.80 -5.42 47.69
C TYR A 97 -18.68 -6.47 47.56
N LEU A 98 -19.01 -7.69 47.13
CA LEU A 98 -18.00 -8.73 46.89
C LEU A 98 -17.06 -8.35 45.73
N PHE A 99 -17.60 -7.80 44.63
CA PHE A 99 -16.81 -7.33 43.51
C PHE A 99 -15.93 -6.13 43.87
N GLY A 100 -16.47 -5.17 44.64
CA GLY A 100 -15.69 -4.03 45.14
C GLY A 100 -14.53 -4.45 46.05
N ALA A 101 -14.77 -5.38 46.97
CA ALA A 101 -13.74 -5.87 47.89
C ALA A 101 -12.62 -6.63 47.15
N CYS A 102 -12.96 -7.49 46.18
CA CYS A 102 -11.97 -8.18 45.35
C CYS A 102 -11.11 -7.21 44.53
N PHE A 103 -11.71 -6.15 43.97
CA PHE A 103 -10.96 -5.17 43.17
C PHE A 103 -9.95 -4.38 44.02
N THR A 104 -10.33 -4.03 45.25
CA THR A 104 -9.40 -3.37 46.20
C THR A 104 -8.26 -4.28 46.65
N ALA A 105 -8.54 -5.58 46.87
CA ALA A 105 -7.52 -6.55 47.29
C ALA A 105 -6.49 -6.80 46.18
N VAL A 106 -6.93 -6.93 44.92
CA VAL A 106 -6.03 -7.10 43.76
C VAL A 106 -5.18 -5.85 43.55
N SER A 107 -5.76 -4.65 43.70
CA SER A 107 -5.03 -3.39 43.55
C SER A 107 -3.94 -3.22 44.61
N LEU A 108 -4.21 -3.62 45.86
CA LEU A 108 -3.22 -3.61 46.95
C LEU A 108 -2.09 -4.62 46.71
N LEU A 109 -2.41 -5.82 46.22
CA LEU A 109 -1.41 -6.83 45.86
C LEU A 109 -0.47 -6.35 44.75
N LEU A 110 -1.00 -5.65 43.75
CA LEU A 110 -0.23 -5.12 42.63
C LEU A 110 0.67 -3.94 43.06
N ALA A 111 0.19 -3.11 44.00
CA ALA A 111 1.00 -2.04 44.58
C ALA A 111 2.18 -2.60 45.41
N VAL A 112 1.96 -3.67 46.18
CA VAL A 112 3.01 -4.31 46.99
C VAL A 112 4.06 -5.00 46.10
N THR A 113 3.66 -5.64 44.99
CA THR A 113 4.62 -6.26 44.06
C THR A 113 5.46 -5.23 43.32
N ILE A 114 4.87 -4.11 42.89
CA ILE A 114 5.61 -3.00 42.27
C ILE A 114 6.61 -2.41 43.28
N LEU A 115 6.18 -2.17 44.52
CA LEU A 115 7.06 -1.62 45.56
C LEU A 115 8.22 -2.59 45.89
N GLY A 116 7.94 -3.90 45.93
CA GLY A 116 8.98 -4.93 46.10
C GLY A 116 10.00 -4.96 44.95
N PHE A 117 9.57 -4.71 43.71
CA PHE A 117 10.45 -4.68 42.55
C PHE A 117 11.46 -3.53 42.59
N PHE A 118 11.08 -2.38 43.15
CA PHE A 118 11.95 -1.22 43.30
C PHE A 118 12.85 -1.26 44.55
N VAL A 119 12.44 -1.96 45.62
CA VAL A 119 13.24 -2.07 46.85
C VAL A 119 14.31 -3.17 46.77
N LEU A 120 14.11 -4.20 45.93
CA LEU A 120 15.02 -5.36 45.83
C LEU A 120 16.07 -5.28 44.71
N ARG A 121 16.16 -4.19 43.95
CA ARG A 121 17.22 -3.99 42.93
C ARG A 121 18.12 -2.80 43.30
N PRO A 122 19.40 -3.03 43.66
CA PRO A 122 20.36 -1.94 43.78
C PRO A 122 20.64 -1.32 42.40
N PRO A 123 20.92 0.00 42.31
CA PRO A 123 21.08 0.69 41.04
C PRO A 123 22.43 0.30 40.41
N GLN A 124 22.40 -0.40 39.27
CA GLN A 124 23.57 -0.53 38.41
C GLN A 124 23.65 0.66 37.44
N SER A 125 24.87 1.17 37.32
CA SER A 125 25.33 2.39 36.68
C SER A 125 24.83 2.61 35.23
N LEU A 126 24.04 3.66 35.04
CA LEU A 126 23.67 4.23 33.74
C LEU A 126 24.58 5.42 33.41
N PHE A 127 25.88 5.21 33.22
CA PHE A 127 26.77 6.20 32.59
C PHE A 127 27.92 5.50 31.86
N GLY A 128 27.68 5.11 30.62
CA GLY A 128 28.74 4.81 29.66
C GLY A 128 29.04 6.06 28.84
N THR A 129 30.08 6.79 29.25
CA THR A 129 30.66 7.89 28.46
C THR A 129 31.28 7.33 27.18
N GLN A 130 30.65 7.55 26.02
CA GLN A 130 31.34 7.40 24.75
C GLN A 130 32.18 8.65 24.47
N THR A 131 33.50 8.52 24.62
CA THR A 131 34.48 9.47 24.12
C THR A 131 34.50 9.43 22.60
N ARG A 132 34.10 10.56 21.99
CA ARG A 132 34.13 10.84 20.56
C ARG A 132 35.58 11.03 20.12
N SER A 133 36.18 10.03 19.46
CA SER A 133 37.49 10.18 18.81
C SER A 133 37.29 10.77 17.41
N THR A 134 37.77 12.00 17.23
CA THR A 134 37.90 12.68 15.94
C THR A 134 39.25 12.35 15.34
N ALA A 135 39.29 11.58 14.25
CA ALA A 135 40.50 11.45 13.42
C ALA A 135 40.15 11.77 11.96
N ARG A 136 40.77 12.85 11.45
CA ARG A 136 40.80 13.27 10.04
C ARG A 136 41.68 12.30 9.22
N PRO A 137 41.42 12.11 7.92
CA PRO A 137 42.25 11.28 7.05
C PRO A 137 43.35 12.08 6.34
N SER A 138 44.54 11.48 6.16
CA SER A 138 45.56 11.79 5.12
C SER A 138 46.74 10.81 5.25
N PRO A 139 47.57 10.59 4.21
CA PRO A 139 47.23 10.12 2.86
C PRO A 139 48.07 8.86 2.47
N LEU A 140 47.77 8.32 1.27
CA LEU A 140 48.44 7.19 0.61
C LEU A 140 49.98 7.28 0.61
N ILE A 141 50.63 6.17 0.98
CA ILE A 141 52.02 5.86 0.66
C ILE A 141 52.05 4.46 0.03
N LEU A 142 52.50 4.41 -1.22
CA LEU A 142 53.00 3.22 -1.89
C LEU A 142 54.39 2.93 -1.34
N ASP A 143 54.68 1.68 -0.94
CA ASP A 143 55.91 1.01 -1.37
C ASP A 143 55.92 -0.50 -1.05
N THR A 144 56.47 -1.18 -2.05
CA THR A 144 57.02 -2.53 -2.32
C THR A 144 57.29 -3.58 -1.22
N GLU A 145 57.39 -4.81 -1.74
CA GLU A 145 57.51 -6.15 -1.15
C GLU A 145 58.70 -6.37 -0.19
N GLU A 146 58.50 -7.20 0.86
CA GLU A 146 59.10 -8.55 1.00
C GLU A 146 58.86 -9.18 2.40
N GLY A 147 58.45 -10.45 2.38
CA GLY A 147 58.56 -11.52 3.38
C GLY A 147 58.62 -11.25 4.90
N ARG A 148 57.67 -11.82 5.65
CA ARG A 148 57.90 -12.92 6.64
C ARG A 148 56.68 -13.25 7.52
N THR A 149 56.41 -14.55 7.60
CA THR A 149 55.93 -15.35 8.75
C THR A 149 54.68 -14.88 9.54
N TYR A 150 53.54 -15.50 9.28
CA TYR A 150 52.33 -15.35 10.11
C TYR A 150 52.30 -16.39 11.24
N THR A 151 52.37 -15.87 12.47
CA THR A 151 52.04 -16.57 13.71
C THR A 151 50.51 -16.68 13.81
N HIS A 152 50.00 -17.87 14.11
CA HIS A 152 48.56 -18.12 14.29
C HIS A 152 47.97 -17.25 15.42
N LEU A 153 47.06 -16.34 15.08
CA LEU A 153 46.12 -15.72 16.03
C LEU A 153 44.78 -16.48 16.02
N PRO A 154 44.04 -16.49 17.15
CA PRO A 154 42.79 -17.24 17.28
C PRO A 154 41.69 -16.68 16.39
N SER A 155 40.95 -17.58 15.76
CA SER A 155 39.81 -17.31 14.87
C SER A 155 38.75 -16.47 15.59
N GLN A 156 38.71 -15.17 15.28
CA GLN A 156 37.50 -14.37 15.50
C GLN A 156 36.49 -14.85 14.47
N THR A 157 35.37 -15.38 14.95
CA THR A 157 34.23 -15.76 14.13
C THR A 157 33.67 -14.51 13.47
N VAL A 158 34.13 -14.22 12.25
CA VAL A 158 33.50 -13.23 11.38
C VAL A 158 32.12 -13.78 11.06
N SER A 159 31.10 -13.28 11.76
CA SER A 159 29.71 -13.58 11.44
C SER A 159 29.48 -13.13 9.99
N GLN A 160 29.25 -14.08 9.09
CA GLN A 160 28.91 -13.75 7.71
C GLN A 160 27.69 -12.82 7.69
N PRO A 161 27.66 -11.81 6.82
CA PRO A 161 26.47 -10.98 6.65
C PRO A 161 25.28 -11.90 6.31
N PRO A 162 24.08 -11.59 6.82
CA PRO A 162 22.90 -12.40 6.54
C PRO A 162 22.71 -12.52 5.03
N ARG A 163 22.48 -13.74 4.53
CA ARG A 163 22.25 -13.99 3.10
C ARG A 163 21.12 -13.08 2.60
N PRO A 164 21.24 -12.51 1.38
CA PRO A 164 20.15 -11.78 0.75
C PRO A 164 18.88 -12.62 0.74
N VAL A 165 17.73 -12.01 1.01
CA VAL A 165 16.44 -12.68 0.87
C VAL A 165 16.15 -12.86 -0.62
N ASP A 166 15.80 -14.07 -1.02
CA ASP A 166 15.45 -14.36 -2.41
C ASP A 166 14.20 -13.57 -2.82
N ARG A 167 14.26 -12.86 -3.94
CA ARG A 167 13.14 -12.03 -4.43
C ARG A 167 11.96 -12.85 -4.93
N VAL A 168 12.23 -14.10 -5.32
CA VAL A 168 11.25 -15.14 -5.66
C VAL A 168 11.46 -16.32 -4.73
N ILE A 169 10.39 -16.99 -4.35
CA ILE A 169 10.44 -18.28 -3.68
C ILE A 169 9.57 -19.28 -4.43
N GLU A 170 10.06 -20.51 -4.54
CA GLU A 170 9.28 -21.63 -5.05
C GLU A 170 8.40 -22.22 -3.94
N ALA A 171 7.38 -23.00 -4.31
CA ALA A 171 6.43 -23.57 -3.36
C ALA A 171 7.11 -24.45 -2.29
N ASN A 172 8.12 -25.24 -2.68
CA ASN A 172 8.89 -26.07 -1.74
C ASN A 172 9.68 -25.23 -0.72
N ASN A 173 10.22 -24.08 -1.12
CA ASN A 173 10.92 -23.16 -0.24
C ASN A 173 9.94 -22.53 0.75
N LEU A 174 8.77 -22.07 0.27
CA LEU A 174 7.72 -21.55 1.14
C LEU A 174 7.27 -22.60 2.17
N LEU A 175 7.00 -23.83 1.73
CA LEU A 175 6.64 -24.94 2.61
C LEU A 175 7.72 -25.18 3.68
N THR A 176 9.00 -25.14 3.31
CA THR A 176 10.12 -25.26 4.25
C THR A 176 10.11 -24.13 5.28
N LEU A 177 9.87 -22.90 4.87
CA LEU A 177 9.79 -21.74 5.78
C LEU A 177 8.60 -21.85 6.74
N MET A 178 7.47 -22.40 6.27
CA MET A 178 6.28 -22.65 7.09
C MET A 178 6.55 -23.74 8.15
N ILE A 179 7.12 -24.88 7.75
CA ILE A 179 7.43 -26.00 8.67
C ILE A 179 8.46 -25.59 9.72
N THR A 180 9.45 -24.80 9.34
CA THR A 180 10.51 -24.31 10.25
C THR A 180 10.04 -23.14 11.14
N LYS A 181 8.75 -22.78 11.10
CA LYS A 181 8.10 -21.74 11.93
C LYS A 181 8.85 -20.41 11.89
N ARG A 182 9.33 -20.02 10.71
CA ARG A 182 9.92 -18.70 10.50
C ARG A 182 8.84 -17.63 10.66
N LYS A 183 9.26 -16.41 10.97
CA LYS A 183 8.37 -15.26 11.08
C LYS A 183 7.91 -14.83 9.69
N LEU A 184 6.83 -15.43 9.21
CA LEU A 184 6.26 -15.23 7.87
C LEU A 184 5.01 -14.35 7.92
N CYS A 185 4.83 -13.55 6.88
CA CYS A 185 3.62 -12.79 6.61
C CYS A 185 3.19 -13.11 5.19
N ILE A 186 2.33 -14.12 5.03
CA ILE A 186 1.85 -14.59 3.73
C ILE A 186 0.60 -13.81 3.35
N PHE A 187 0.58 -13.25 2.14
CA PHE A 187 -0.53 -12.44 1.64
C PHE A 187 -0.93 -12.81 0.23
N GLU A 188 -2.24 -12.94 0.01
CA GLU A 188 -2.82 -12.95 -1.33
C GLU A 188 -3.11 -11.52 -1.77
N ALA A 189 -2.65 -11.12 -2.95
CA ALA A 189 -2.96 -9.84 -3.58
C ALA A 189 -3.55 -10.10 -4.97
N SER A 190 -4.87 -10.28 -5.10
CA SER A 190 -5.47 -10.88 -6.30
C SER A 190 -5.92 -9.91 -7.39
N SER A 191 -6.68 -8.84 -7.05
CA SER A 191 -7.11 -7.81 -8.01
C SER A 191 -7.61 -6.53 -7.33
N ASP A 192 -7.94 -5.52 -8.13
CA ASP A 192 -8.63 -4.30 -7.72
C ASP A 192 -10.14 -4.48 -7.43
N ARG A 193 -10.71 -5.64 -7.78
CA ARG A 193 -12.11 -5.99 -7.49
C ARG A 193 -12.20 -6.57 -6.08
N ILE A 194 -12.51 -5.72 -5.10
CA ILE A 194 -12.52 -6.05 -3.66
C ILE A 194 -13.39 -7.27 -3.36
N GLU A 195 -14.67 -7.25 -3.74
CA GLU A 195 -15.62 -8.32 -3.40
C GLU A 195 -15.28 -9.64 -4.10
N TYR A 196 -14.82 -9.56 -5.35
CA TYR A 196 -14.38 -10.72 -6.11
C TYR A 196 -13.15 -11.38 -5.47
N SER A 197 -12.15 -10.57 -5.12
CA SER A 197 -10.93 -11.06 -4.44
C SER A 197 -11.27 -11.65 -3.06
N ARG A 198 -12.20 -11.02 -2.32
CA ARG A 198 -12.68 -11.53 -1.02
C ARG A 198 -13.38 -12.87 -1.14
N GLN A 199 -14.24 -13.02 -2.14
CA GLN A 199 -14.96 -14.27 -2.38
C GLN A 199 -13.98 -15.39 -2.70
N LEU A 200 -13.12 -15.21 -3.71
CA LEU A 200 -12.16 -16.23 -4.11
C LEU A 200 -11.22 -16.63 -2.98
N PHE A 201 -10.72 -15.66 -2.21
CA PHE A 201 -9.88 -15.94 -1.05
C PHE A 201 -10.62 -16.79 -0.01
N ARG A 202 -11.90 -16.50 0.25
CA ARG A 202 -12.71 -17.29 1.20
C ARG A 202 -12.99 -18.70 0.72
N GLU A 203 -13.05 -18.92 -0.59
CA GLU A 203 -13.21 -20.24 -1.17
C GLU A 203 -11.95 -21.08 -1.00
N GLU A 204 -10.77 -20.50 -1.25
CA GLU A 204 -9.49 -21.15 -1.05
C GLU A 204 -8.32 -20.15 -0.96
N HIS A 205 -7.39 -20.38 -0.06
CA HIS A 205 -6.12 -19.65 0.05
C HIS A 205 -5.03 -20.53 0.67
N ILE A 206 -3.76 -20.12 0.60
CA ILE A 206 -2.64 -20.84 1.25
C ILE A 206 -2.82 -20.79 2.77
N GLU A 207 -2.53 -21.89 3.47
CA GLU A 207 -2.63 -21.96 4.94
C GLU A 207 -1.90 -20.79 5.62
N GLY A 208 -2.60 -20.06 6.50
CA GLY A 208 -2.07 -18.90 7.22
C GLY A 208 -1.94 -17.62 6.39
N ALA A 209 -2.35 -17.62 5.12
CA ALA A 209 -2.41 -16.41 4.32
C ALA A 209 -3.49 -15.46 4.82
N ARG A 210 -3.32 -14.18 4.47
CA ARG A 210 -4.30 -13.12 4.68
C ARG A 210 -4.55 -12.40 3.37
N LEU A 211 -5.76 -11.91 3.17
CA LEU A 211 -6.09 -11.14 1.97
C LEU A 211 -5.54 -9.72 2.09
N LEU A 212 -4.87 -9.28 1.04
CA LEU A 212 -4.39 -7.92 0.87
C LEU A 212 -5.27 -7.21 -0.17
N PHE A 213 -5.92 -6.12 0.26
CA PHE A 213 -6.82 -5.33 -0.57
C PHE A 213 -6.04 -4.27 -1.34
N PHE A 214 -6.18 -4.29 -2.67
CA PHE A 214 -5.49 -3.37 -3.56
C PHE A 214 -5.78 -1.89 -3.24
N THR A 215 -7.01 -1.54 -2.85
CA THR A 215 -7.40 -0.18 -2.48
C THR A 215 -6.67 0.39 -1.27
N ASN A 216 -6.09 -0.47 -0.42
CA ASN A 216 -5.24 -0.04 0.69
C ASN A 216 -3.76 0.09 0.29
N LEU A 217 -3.40 -0.28 -0.94
CA LEU A 217 -2.08 -0.06 -1.52
C LEU A 217 -2.08 1.10 -2.49
N SER A 218 -3.15 1.26 -3.25
CA SER A 218 -3.19 2.13 -4.41
C SER A 218 -4.61 2.61 -4.74
N HIS A 219 -4.69 3.81 -5.31
CA HIS A 219 -5.87 4.33 -5.97
C HIS A 219 -5.52 4.65 -7.42
N SER A 220 -6.15 3.95 -8.37
CA SER A 220 -5.91 4.13 -9.82
C SER A 220 -4.44 3.99 -10.24
N GLY A 221 -3.67 3.11 -9.58
CA GLY A 221 -2.24 2.90 -9.87
C GLY A 221 -1.30 3.77 -9.06
N VAL A 222 -1.81 4.80 -8.37
CA VAL A 222 -1.03 5.69 -7.51
C VAL A 222 -0.93 5.13 -6.08
N PRO A 223 0.27 4.97 -5.51
CA PRO A 223 0.44 4.52 -4.13
C PRO A 223 -0.31 5.38 -3.11
N VAL A 224 -0.85 4.74 -2.07
CA VAL A 224 -1.40 5.45 -0.90
C VAL A 224 -0.31 6.18 -0.11
N HIS A 225 -0.71 7.06 0.81
CA HIS A 225 0.26 7.72 1.70
C HIS A 225 0.99 6.70 2.61
N PRO A 226 2.30 6.88 2.90
CA PRO A 226 3.08 5.93 3.73
C PRO A 226 2.43 5.58 5.07
N LEU A 227 1.84 6.56 5.76
CA LEU A 227 1.16 6.32 7.05
C LEU A 227 -0.13 5.50 6.91
N GLN A 228 -0.84 5.60 5.78
CA GLN A 228 -2.02 4.78 5.50
C GLN A 228 -1.59 3.32 5.29
N PHE A 229 -0.58 3.10 4.44
CA PHE A 229 -0.01 1.77 4.24
C PHE A 229 0.51 1.17 5.55
N GLN A 230 1.27 1.94 6.35
CA GLN A 230 1.80 1.51 7.63
C GLN A 230 0.68 1.04 8.58
N ARG A 231 -0.38 1.83 8.74
CA ARG A 231 -1.53 1.45 9.58
C ARG A 231 -2.18 0.17 9.07
N TYR A 232 -2.39 0.08 7.77
CA TYR A 232 -3.02 -1.07 7.14
C TYR A 232 -2.24 -2.37 7.37
N VAL A 233 -0.94 -2.40 7.03
CA VAL A 233 -0.14 -3.64 7.19
C VAL A 233 0.11 -3.99 8.65
N ARG A 234 0.15 -3.01 9.56
CA ARG A 234 0.18 -3.27 11.00
C ARG A 234 -1.12 -3.91 11.50
N ASN A 235 -2.28 -3.51 10.99
CA ASN A 235 -3.56 -4.17 11.30
C ASN A 235 -3.58 -5.62 10.79
N LEU A 236 -2.84 -5.88 9.71
CA LEU A 236 -2.53 -7.21 9.22
C LEU A 236 -1.35 -7.88 9.95
N GLY A 237 -0.90 -7.38 11.11
CA GLY A 237 0.12 -8.02 11.94
C GLY A 237 1.54 -8.01 11.35
N VAL A 238 1.86 -7.16 10.38
CA VAL A 238 3.21 -7.09 9.78
C VAL A 238 4.19 -6.36 10.68
N ASP A 239 5.27 -7.05 11.04
CA ASP A 239 6.42 -6.47 11.73
C ASP A 239 7.55 -6.12 10.76
N GLY A 240 8.44 -5.21 11.15
CA GLY A 240 9.57 -4.79 10.32
C GLY A 240 10.59 -5.88 9.99
N ASP A 241 10.64 -6.96 10.77
CA ASP A 241 11.53 -8.11 10.55
C ASP A 241 10.83 -9.33 9.93
N CYS A 242 9.50 -9.26 9.73
CA CYS A 242 8.70 -10.32 9.12
C CYS A 242 9.15 -10.56 7.67
N HIS A 243 9.25 -11.82 7.25
CA HIS A 243 9.43 -12.13 5.84
C HIS A 243 8.06 -12.15 5.16
N VAL A 244 7.81 -11.12 4.36
CA VAL A 244 6.57 -10.95 3.60
C VAL A 244 6.66 -11.79 2.33
N VAL A 245 5.68 -12.68 2.15
CA VAL A 245 5.52 -13.52 0.96
C VAL A 245 4.22 -13.13 0.30
N LEU A 246 4.31 -12.68 -0.95
CA LEU A 246 3.17 -12.21 -1.74
C LEU A 246 2.88 -13.19 -2.85
N TYR A 247 1.60 -13.46 -3.07
CA TYR A 247 1.15 -14.28 -4.18
C TYR A 247 -0.16 -13.76 -4.74
N ASP A 248 -0.45 -14.10 -5.98
CA ASP A 248 -1.77 -13.96 -6.57
C ASP A 248 -2.19 -15.30 -7.21
N ARG A 249 -3.20 -15.30 -8.05
CA ARG A 249 -3.74 -16.52 -8.68
C ARG A 249 -3.14 -16.76 -10.06
N GLY A 250 -1.80 -16.72 -10.15
CA GLY A 250 -1.02 -17.09 -11.34
C GLY A 250 -0.73 -15.95 -12.34
N GLN A 251 -1.25 -14.74 -12.10
CA GLN A 251 -1.02 -13.61 -13.01
C GLN A 251 0.30 -12.86 -12.72
N GLN A 252 0.79 -12.93 -11.49
CA GLN A 252 1.94 -12.21 -10.92
C GLN A 252 1.91 -10.67 -11.00
N ILE A 253 0.94 -10.07 -11.71
CA ILE A 253 0.81 -8.62 -11.84
C ILE A 253 0.48 -7.98 -10.49
N TRP A 254 -0.52 -8.52 -9.79
CA TRP A 254 -1.00 -7.91 -8.54
C TRP A 254 -0.07 -8.21 -7.38
N ALA A 255 0.51 -9.41 -7.35
CA ALA A 255 1.55 -9.76 -6.39
C ALA A 255 2.81 -8.90 -6.58
N SER A 256 3.26 -8.69 -7.82
CA SER A 256 4.40 -7.80 -8.10
C SER A 256 4.11 -6.34 -7.75
N TYR A 257 2.87 -5.88 -7.93
CA TYR A 257 2.50 -4.52 -7.50
C TYR A 257 2.57 -4.38 -5.99
N ALA A 258 2.01 -5.33 -5.25
CA ALA A 258 2.16 -5.36 -3.80
C ALA A 258 3.64 -5.40 -3.40
N TYR A 259 4.47 -6.19 -4.08
CA TYR A 259 5.90 -6.26 -3.81
C TYR A 259 6.56 -4.90 -3.96
N TRP A 260 6.27 -4.20 -5.06
CA TRP A 260 6.79 -2.86 -5.29
C TRP A 260 6.35 -1.89 -4.20
N ILE A 261 5.08 -1.94 -3.76
CA ILE A 261 4.58 -1.09 -2.67
C ILE A 261 5.29 -1.38 -1.33
N PHE A 262 5.47 -2.64 -0.96
CA PHE A 262 6.26 -2.99 0.24
C PHE A 262 7.70 -2.49 0.13
N THR A 263 8.30 -2.55 -1.07
CA THR A 263 9.65 -2.05 -1.33
C THR A 263 9.69 -0.52 -1.24
N LEU A 264 8.73 0.18 -1.86
CA LEU A 264 8.57 1.63 -1.84
C LEU A 264 8.46 2.17 -0.40
N PHE A 265 7.82 1.41 0.48
CA PHE A 265 7.69 1.75 1.90
C PHE A 265 8.76 1.11 2.79
N GLY A 266 9.85 0.57 2.22
CA GLY A 266 11.07 0.24 2.94
C GLY A 266 11.11 -1.14 3.59
N HIS A 267 10.16 -2.03 3.27
CA HIS A 267 10.21 -3.41 3.78
C HIS A 267 11.32 -4.21 3.08
N LYS A 268 12.28 -4.73 3.85
CA LYS A 268 13.51 -5.33 3.29
C LYS A 268 13.39 -6.80 2.92
N LYS A 269 12.40 -7.51 3.48
CA LYS A 269 12.24 -8.96 3.33
C LYS A 269 10.93 -9.26 2.63
N VAL A 270 10.90 -9.08 1.32
CA VAL A 270 9.73 -9.34 0.47
C VAL A 270 10.12 -10.36 -0.60
N SER A 271 9.26 -11.35 -0.81
CA SER A 271 9.39 -12.34 -1.89
C SER A 271 8.05 -12.53 -2.61
N LEU A 272 8.11 -12.82 -3.91
CA LEU A 272 6.97 -13.34 -4.67
C LEU A 272 6.97 -14.87 -4.63
N LEU A 273 5.80 -15.48 -4.44
CA LEU A 273 5.62 -16.91 -4.69
C LEU A 273 5.47 -17.15 -6.19
N ASN A 274 6.44 -17.85 -6.78
CA ASN A 274 6.42 -18.20 -8.19
C ASN A 274 5.16 -19.01 -8.53
N GLY A 275 4.48 -18.68 -9.63
CA GLY A 275 3.25 -19.35 -10.05
C GLY A 275 2.02 -19.14 -9.15
N GLY A 276 2.18 -18.48 -8.00
CA GLY A 276 1.09 -18.09 -7.12
C GLY A 276 0.31 -19.28 -6.53
N LEU A 277 -0.99 -19.08 -6.31
CA LEU A 277 -1.88 -20.12 -5.77
C LEU A 277 -2.01 -21.32 -6.70
N ASP A 278 -1.97 -21.10 -8.01
CA ASP A 278 -2.16 -22.17 -9.00
C ASP A 278 -0.99 -23.16 -8.98
N GLU A 279 0.25 -22.68 -8.88
CA GLU A 279 1.43 -23.53 -8.67
C GLU A 279 1.37 -24.24 -7.31
N TRP A 280 1.01 -23.53 -6.23
CA TRP A 280 0.82 -24.15 -4.92
C TRP A 280 -0.17 -25.32 -4.95
N LYS A 281 -1.29 -25.16 -5.69
CA LYS A 281 -2.30 -26.21 -5.89
C LYS A 281 -1.77 -27.36 -6.74
N ARG A 282 -0.93 -27.11 -7.75
CA ARG A 282 -0.27 -28.18 -8.52
C ARG A 282 0.62 -29.03 -7.61
N HIS A 283 1.42 -28.41 -6.75
CA HIS A 283 2.21 -29.14 -5.76
C HIS A 283 1.36 -29.94 -4.75
N ARG A 284 0.18 -29.45 -4.39
CA ARG A 284 -0.77 -30.17 -3.53
C ARG A 284 -1.26 -31.49 -4.14
N LEU A 285 -1.31 -31.62 -5.47
CA LEU A 285 -1.66 -32.88 -6.14
C LEU A 285 -0.63 -33.98 -5.84
N SER A 286 0.63 -33.60 -5.62
CA SER A 286 1.72 -34.54 -5.32
C SER A 286 1.96 -34.75 -3.82
N SER A 287 1.54 -33.81 -2.96
CA SER A 287 1.76 -33.90 -1.52
C SER A 287 0.72 -33.12 -0.72
N ALA A 288 0.10 -33.80 0.27
CA ALA A 288 -0.87 -33.18 1.18
C ALA A 288 -0.26 -32.12 2.14
N GLN A 289 1.07 -31.95 2.13
CA GLN A 289 1.74 -30.93 2.95
C GLN A 289 1.50 -29.50 2.43
N TYR A 290 1.17 -29.34 1.14
CA TYR A 290 0.80 -28.06 0.55
C TYR A 290 -0.66 -27.74 0.91
N ARG A 291 -0.86 -27.18 2.10
CA ARG A 291 -2.18 -26.95 2.66
C ARG A 291 -2.86 -25.70 2.10
N ILE A 292 -4.17 -25.78 2.01
CA ILE A 292 -5.07 -24.67 1.65
C ILE A 292 -6.17 -24.59 2.71
N GLU A 293 -6.64 -23.38 2.97
CA GLU A 293 -7.69 -23.06 3.94
C GLU A 293 -8.88 -22.38 3.25
N THR A 294 -10.02 -22.37 3.93
CA THR A 294 -11.24 -21.66 3.51
C THR A 294 -11.65 -20.66 4.60
N GLY A 295 -12.48 -19.68 4.25
CA GLY A 295 -12.94 -18.63 5.16
C GLY A 295 -12.06 -17.37 5.17
N PRO A 296 -12.17 -16.51 6.19
CA PRO A 296 -11.64 -15.15 6.15
C PRO A 296 -10.11 -15.03 6.28
N GLY A 297 -9.37 -16.14 6.42
CA GLY A 297 -7.91 -16.17 6.53
C GLY A 297 -7.38 -16.12 7.97
N GLY A 298 -6.06 -16.04 8.09
CA GLY A 298 -5.37 -16.07 9.38
C GLY A 298 -5.78 -14.92 10.32
N TYR A 299 -6.25 -15.26 11.52
CA TYR A 299 -6.59 -14.27 12.55
C TYR A 299 -5.35 -13.58 13.11
N VAL A 300 -5.39 -12.25 13.19
CA VAL A 300 -4.30 -11.42 13.72
C VAL A 300 -4.56 -11.11 15.19
N GLN A 301 -3.72 -11.63 16.08
CA GLN A 301 -3.86 -11.45 17.53
C GLN A 301 -3.30 -10.13 18.06
N ARG A 302 -2.46 -9.44 17.28
CA ARG A 302 -1.84 -8.17 17.66
C ARG A 302 -1.53 -7.29 16.45
N LEU A 303 -1.44 -6.00 16.69
CA LEU A 303 -0.87 -5.08 15.72
C LEU A 303 0.61 -5.40 15.46
N GLY A 304 1.02 -5.24 14.21
CA GLY A 304 2.39 -5.32 13.78
C GLY A 304 3.20 -4.07 14.15
N THR A 305 4.52 -4.17 14.03
CA THR A 305 5.46 -3.08 14.37
C THR A 305 6.10 -2.40 13.18
N PHE A 306 5.72 -2.75 11.93
CA PHE A 306 6.31 -2.22 10.70
C PHE A 306 6.37 -0.68 10.67
N GLN A 307 7.49 -0.08 10.32
CA GLN A 307 7.62 1.36 10.14
C GLN A 307 7.89 1.65 8.67
N SER A 308 7.06 2.49 8.05
CA SER A 308 7.21 2.85 6.64
C SER A 308 8.38 3.81 6.45
N GLU A 309 9.24 3.54 5.48
CA GLU A 309 10.32 4.40 5.03
C GLU A 309 10.16 4.63 3.52
N TRP A 310 10.08 5.89 3.09
CA TRP A 310 9.90 6.21 1.67
C TRP A 310 11.19 5.99 0.87
N ARG A 311 11.13 5.08 -0.10
CA ARG A 311 12.23 4.75 -1.03
C ARG A 311 12.05 5.48 -2.35
N SER A 312 12.63 6.67 -2.46
CA SER A 312 12.57 7.48 -3.68
C SER A 312 13.32 6.88 -4.87
N ASP A 313 14.17 5.87 -4.66
CA ASP A 313 14.96 5.22 -5.71
C ASP A 313 14.17 4.23 -6.58
N VAL A 314 12.94 3.89 -6.19
CA VAL A 314 12.08 2.93 -6.92
C VAL A 314 10.86 3.56 -7.57
N ILE A 315 10.72 4.89 -7.49
CA ILE A 315 9.60 5.66 -8.03
C ILE A 315 10.10 6.94 -8.71
N LEU A 316 9.50 7.31 -9.83
CA LEU A 316 9.82 8.50 -10.60
C LEU A 316 8.56 9.32 -10.87
N THR A 317 8.73 10.64 -10.87
CA THR A 317 7.71 11.64 -11.21
C THR A 317 7.79 12.02 -12.69
N PHE A 318 6.79 12.76 -13.18
CA PHE A 318 6.85 13.35 -14.52
C PHE A 318 8.13 14.16 -14.75
N ASP A 319 8.55 14.97 -13.75
CA ASP A 319 9.70 15.86 -13.87
C ASP A 319 11.02 15.05 -14.01
N ASP A 320 11.11 13.90 -13.36
CA ASP A 320 12.25 12.99 -13.52
C ASP A 320 12.30 12.39 -14.94
N VAL A 321 11.15 11.99 -15.48
CA VAL A 321 11.07 11.34 -16.80
C VAL A 321 11.25 12.36 -17.94
N ILE A 322 10.69 13.56 -17.82
CA ILE A 322 10.85 14.61 -18.85
C ILE A 322 12.30 15.08 -18.94
N ALA A 323 13.02 15.18 -17.81
CA ALA A 323 14.45 15.47 -17.81
C ALA A 323 15.28 14.37 -18.50
N ASN A 324 14.79 13.13 -18.53
CA ASN A 324 15.43 12.05 -19.27
C ASN A 324 15.34 12.21 -20.79
N ALA A 325 14.40 13.01 -21.32
CA ALA A 325 14.30 13.27 -22.75
C ALA A 325 15.57 13.96 -23.30
N ASP A 326 16.15 14.86 -22.51
CA ASP A 326 17.39 15.56 -22.86
C ASP A 326 18.64 14.77 -22.45
N THR A 327 18.64 14.24 -21.22
CA THR A 327 19.84 13.64 -20.63
C THR A 327 20.12 12.21 -21.11
N LYS A 328 19.08 11.45 -21.47
CA LYS A 328 19.14 10.05 -21.94
C LYS A 328 19.91 9.12 -20.99
N ILE A 329 19.96 9.45 -19.70
CA ILE A 329 20.66 8.70 -18.66
C ILE A 329 19.99 7.34 -18.44
N PHE A 330 18.66 7.29 -18.55
CA PHE A 330 17.87 6.09 -18.36
C PHE A 330 17.43 5.50 -19.69
N ASP A 331 17.36 4.17 -19.74
CA ASP A 331 16.56 3.48 -20.75
C ASP A 331 15.07 3.52 -20.33
N VAL A 332 14.15 3.54 -21.29
CA VAL A 332 12.72 3.68 -21.03
C VAL A 332 11.99 2.45 -21.54
N VAL A 333 11.22 1.80 -20.67
CA VAL A 333 10.48 0.57 -20.96
C VAL A 333 8.99 0.78 -20.75
N ASP A 334 8.23 0.43 -21.78
CA ASP A 334 6.77 0.40 -21.77
C ASP A 334 6.28 -1.05 -21.59
N ALA A 335 5.53 -1.32 -20.52
CA ALA A 335 4.96 -2.61 -20.17
C ALA A 335 3.49 -2.79 -20.64
N GLN A 336 2.98 -1.91 -21.49
CA GLN A 336 1.71 -2.10 -22.20
C GLN A 336 1.77 -3.31 -23.14
N ALA A 337 0.61 -3.86 -23.50
CA ALA A 337 0.53 -4.87 -24.54
C ALA A 337 1.03 -4.28 -25.88
N PRO A 338 1.57 -5.11 -26.79
CA PRO A 338 2.08 -4.63 -28.07
C PRO A 338 1.05 -3.83 -28.87
N GLU A 339 -0.23 -4.19 -28.77
CA GLU A 339 -1.33 -3.55 -29.49
C GLU A 339 -1.69 -2.17 -28.91
N GLU A 340 -1.55 -1.98 -27.60
CA GLU A 340 -1.74 -0.67 -26.94
C GLU A 340 -0.55 0.26 -27.26
N TYR A 341 0.67 -0.30 -27.22
CA TYR A 341 1.90 0.40 -27.57
C TYR A 341 1.90 0.85 -29.03
N GLY A 342 1.49 -0.03 -29.94
CA GLY A 342 1.47 0.19 -31.38
C GLY A 342 0.22 0.89 -31.93
N GLY A 343 -0.87 0.96 -31.15
CA GLY A 343 -2.11 1.65 -31.51
C GLY A 343 -3.17 0.84 -32.23
N GLN A 344 -3.13 -0.47 -32.11
CA GLN A 344 -4.07 -1.38 -32.74
C GLN A 344 -5.30 -1.68 -31.86
N THR A 345 -5.29 -1.27 -30.57
CA THR A 345 -6.39 -1.57 -29.64
C THR A 345 -7.51 -0.54 -29.71
N SER A 346 -8.76 -1.02 -29.75
CA SER A 346 -9.95 -0.17 -29.58
C SER A 346 -10.26 0.06 -28.10
N GLY A 347 -10.61 1.29 -27.72
CA GLY A 347 -11.00 1.64 -26.35
C GLY A 347 -9.85 1.81 -25.35
N ALA A 348 -8.59 1.70 -25.78
CA ALA A 348 -7.41 2.01 -24.98
C ALA A 348 -6.82 3.39 -25.32
N ILE A 349 -6.07 3.97 -24.37
CA ILE A 349 -5.25 5.15 -24.63
C ILE A 349 -3.96 4.67 -25.31
N ASN A 350 -3.97 4.69 -26.64
CA ASN A 350 -2.88 4.16 -27.46
C ASN A 350 -1.64 5.07 -27.49
N GLY A 351 -0.50 4.46 -27.80
CA GLY A 351 0.78 5.13 -27.99
C GLY A 351 1.74 4.96 -26.83
N HIS A 352 2.91 5.60 -26.96
CA HIS A 352 4.01 5.44 -26.03
C HIS A 352 4.95 6.66 -26.03
N ILE A 353 5.82 6.72 -25.02
CA ILE A 353 6.92 7.69 -24.94
C ILE A 353 7.89 7.39 -26.07
N ARG A 354 8.29 8.38 -26.87
CA ARG A 354 9.05 8.17 -28.13
C ARG A 354 10.34 7.38 -27.98
N SER A 355 11.04 7.51 -26.86
CA SER A 355 12.28 6.79 -26.58
C SER A 355 12.08 5.40 -25.98
N ALA A 356 10.84 4.99 -25.69
CA ALA A 356 10.55 3.75 -25.01
C ALA A 356 10.72 2.54 -25.92
N VAL A 357 11.11 1.41 -25.33
CA VAL A 357 11.01 0.09 -25.93
C VAL A 357 9.89 -0.70 -25.26
N ASN A 358 9.14 -1.48 -26.02
CA ASN A 358 8.05 -2.28 -25.47
C ASN A 358 8.54 -3.63 -24.92
N ILE A 359 8.24 -3.90 -23.65
CA ILE A 359 8.45 -5.19 -22.98
C ILE A 359 7.20 -5.49 -22.16
N PRO A 360 6.21 -6.22 -22.70
CA PRO A 360 5.02 -6.58 -21.95
C PRO A 360 5.29 -7.69 -20.92
N VAL A 361 4.30 -7.96 -20.06
CA VAL A 361 4.45 -8.90 -18.92
C VAL A 361 4.73 -10.34 -19.37
N ASP A 362 4.14 -10.79 -20.48
CA ASP A 362 4.41 -12.09 -21.11
C ASP A 362 5.85 -12.22 -21.63
N GLY A 363 6.51 -11.09 -21.86
CA GLY A 363 7.94 -11.01 -22.09
C GLY A 363 8.74 -11.57 -20.92
N VAL A 364 8.34 -11.29 -19.68
CA VAL A 364 9.12 -11.61 -18.46
C VAL A 364 8.53 -12.77 -17.64
N TYR A 365 7.27 -13.11 -17.87
CA TYR A 365 6.55 -14.18 -17.20
C TYR A 365 5.90 -15.11 -18.22
N ASP A 366 6.10 -16.42 -18.07
CA ASP A 366 5.43 -17.41 -18.91
C ASP A 366 4.09 -17.79 -18.29
N PHE A 367 3.00 -17.36 -18.92
CA PHE A 367 1.64 -17.67 -18.45
C PHE A 367 1.20 -19.11 -18.73
N ASN A 368 1.82 -19.79 -19.71
CA ASN A 368 1.48 -21.18 -20.03
C ASN A 368 2.09 -22.13 -19.00
N GLU A 369 3.36 -21.91 -18.68
CA GLU A 369 4.09 -22.67 -17.68
C GLU A 369 3.87 -22.11 -16.26
N ASN A 370 3.27 -20.93 -16.14
CA ASN A 370 2.96 -20.22 -14.89
C ASN A 370 4.21 -20.01 -14.02
N HIS A 371 5.28 -19.48 -14.62
CA HIS A 371 6.55 -19.22 -13.94
C HIS A 371 7.27 -17.98 -14.50
N TRP A 372 8.10 -17.35 -13.66
CA TRP A 372 9.01 -16.29 -14.10
C TRP A 372 10.09 -16.85 -15.02
N LYS A 373 10.36 -16.17 -16.14
CA LYS A 373 11.47 -16.56 -17.02
C LYS A 373 12.79 -16.60 -16.27
N ASN A 374 13.65 -17.53 -16.67
CA ASN A 374 14.93 -17.75 -16.02
C ASN A 374 15.93 -16.63 -16.38
N SER A 375 17.11 -16.65 -15.72
CA SER A 375 18.09 -15.57 -15.88
C SER A 375 18.60 -15.40 -17.32
N THR A 376 18.79 -16.51 -18.02
CA THR A 376 19.26 -16.52 -19.41
C THR A 376 18.21 -15.91 -20.33
N GLN A 377 16.96 -16.39 -20.25
CA GLN A 377 15.85 -15.87 -21.05
C GLN A 377 15.60 -14.38 -20.81
N LEU A 378 15.69 -13.91 -19.56
CA LEU A 378 15.53 -12.50 -19.23
C LEU A 378 16.68 -11.65 -19.77
N SER A 379 17.92 -12.14 -19.69
CA SER A 379 19.10 -11.45 -20.23
C SER A 379 18.99 -11.29 -21.74
N GLU A 380 18.69 -12.38 -22.45
CA GLU A 380 18.48 -12.38 -23.91
C GLU A 380 17.35 -11.42 -24.32
N LEU A 381 16.23 -11.42 -23.58
CA LEU A 381 15.14 -10.49 -23.81
C LEU A 381 15.59 -9.04 -23.67
N PHE A 382 16.22 -8.67 -22.55
CA PHE A 382 16.62 -7.29 -22.29
C PHE A 382 17.68 -6.79 -23.28
N GLU A 383 18.65 -7.64 -23.62
CA GLU A 383 19.67 -7.33 -24.63
C GLU A 383 19.08 -7.17 -26.02
N SER A 384 18.16 -8.07 -26.44
CA SER A 384 17.49 -7.96 -27.74
C SER A 384 16.64 -6.70 -27.89
N ARG A 385 16.20 -6.12 -26.76
CA ARG A 385 15.47 -4.84 -26.70
C ARG A 385 16.40 -3.63 -26.55
N GLY A 386 17.72 -3.85 -26.54
CA GLY A 386 18.72 -2.80 -26.48
C GLY A 386 18.91 -2.17 -25.11
N LEU A 387 18.47 -2.82 -24.03
CA LEU A 387 18.71 -2.31 -22.68
C LEU A 387 20.19 -2.43 -22.33
N ASN A 388 20.73 -1.38 -21.72
CA ASN A 388 22.10 -1.36 -21.23
C ASN A 388 22.11 -1.67 -19.72
N PRO A 389 22.71 -2.79 -19.28
CA PRO A 389 22.79 -3.15 -17.84
C PRO A 389 23.44 -2.08 -16.95
N SER A 390 24.26 -1.20 -17.52
CA SER A 390 24.93 -0.12 -16.79
C SER A 390 24.02 1.09 -16.56
N LYS A 391 22.99 1.27 -17.39
CA LYS A 391 22.04 2.39 -17.28
C LYS A 391 20.88 2.03 -16.35
N PRO A 392 20.38 2.99 -15.56
CA PRO A 392 19.12 2.78 -14.88
C PRO A 392 17.95 2.73 -15.88
N VAL A 393 16.85 2.11 -15.49
CA VAL A 393 15.68 1.87 -16.35
C VAL A 393 14.43 2.52 -15.75
N ILE A 394 13.71 3.29 -16.56
CA ILE A 394 12.36 3.80 -16.27
C ILE A 394 11.36 2.77 -16.79
N VAL A 395 10.45 2.32 -15.94
CA VAL A 395 9.37 1.39 -16.35
C VAL A 395 8.02 2.06 -16.15
N TYR A 396 7.14 1.96 -17.13
CA TYR A 396 5.77 2.48 -17.06
C TYR A 396 4.79 1.62 -17.86
N CYS A 397 3.49 1.86 -17.70
CA CYS A 397 2.47 1.32 -18.60
C CYS A 397 1.27 2.28 -18.66
N SER A 398 0.03 1.79 -18.58
CA SER A 398 -1.17 2.64 -18.55
C SER A 398 -1.57 3.04 -17.12
N THR A 399 -1.42 2.15 -16.14
CA THR A 399 -1.83 2.36 -14.72
C THR A 399 -0.75 1.92 -13.73
N SER A 400 0.50 1.80 -14.19
CA SER A 400 1.67 1.34 -13.43
C SER A 400 1.57 -0.06 -12.80
N THR A 401 0.49 -0.81 -13.01
CA THR A 401 0.32 -2.18 -12.49
C THR A 401 1.18 -3.18 -13.25
N ARG A 402 1.02 -3.32 -14.57
CA ARG A 402 1.86 -4.22 -15.39
C ARG A 402 3.35 -3.85 -15.33
N ALA A 403 3.65 -2.57 -15.14
CA ALA A 403 5.01 -2.07 -14.99
C ALA A 403 5.75 -2.69 -13.80
N THR A 404 5.07 -3.05 -12.70
CA THR A 404 5.73 -3.65 -11.53
C THR A 404 6.23 -5.05 -11.79
N ALA A 405 5.59 -5.82 -12.68
CA ALA A 405 6.06 -7.15 -13.05
C ALA A 405 7.37 -7.07 -13.86
N VAL A 406 7.44 -6.15 -14.82
CA VAL A 406 8.65 -5.90 -15.62
C VAL A 406 9.76 -5.30 -14.78
N TRP A 407 9.43 -4.32 -13.92
CA TRP A 407 10.35 -3.76 -12.93
C TRP A 407 10.93 -4.85 -12.02
N TRP A 408 10.11 -5.76 -11.53
CA TRP A 408 10.57 -6.87 -10.69
C TRP A 408 11.52 -7.81 -11.44
N ALA A 409 11.25 -8.10 -12.71
CA ALA A 409 12.12 -8.95 -13.54
C ALA A 409 13.48 -8.29 -13.83
N LEU A 410 13.50 -6.98 -14.12
CA LEU A 410 14.73 -6.17 -14.22
C LEU A 410 15.54 -6.24 -12.92
N MET A 411 14.85 -6.05 -11.80
CA MET A 411 15.39 -6.14 -10.46
C MET A 411 16.00 -7.54 -10.20
N LYS A 412 15.35 -8.63 -10.61
CA LYS A 412 15.89 -10.01 -10.54
C LYS A 412 17.18 -10.18 -11.34
N GLN A 413 17.36 -9.45 -12.44
CA GLN A 413 18.59 -9.40 -13.25
C GLN A 413 19.60 -8.33 -12.77
N ASN A 414 19.42 -7.76 -11.57
CA ASN A 414 20.28 -6.74 -10.96
C ASN A 414 20.36 -5.41 -11.73
N TYR A 415 19.37 -5.11 -12.59
CA TYR A 415 19.22 -3.76 -13.14
C TYR A 415 18.81 -2.78 -12.05
N ARG A 416 19.20 -1.52 -12.21
CA ARG A 416 18.64 -0.40 -11.44
C ARG A 416 17.39 0.06 -12.15
N ALA A 417 16.22 -0.11 -11.55
CA ALA A 417 14.97 0.27 -12.18
C ALA A 417 14.04 1.02 -11.22
N ALA A 418 13.27 1.95 -11.76
CA ALA A 418 12.27 2.71 -11.02
C ALA A 418 10.99 2.87 -11.86
N ILE A 419 9.85 2.98 -11.17
CA ILE A 419 8.54 3.05 -11.82
C ILE A 419 8.12 4.50 -11.97
N TYR A 420 7.81 4.90 -13.19
CA TYR A 420 7.11 6.15 -13.43
C TYR A 420 5.61 5.95 -13.13
N PHE A 421 5.14 6.48 -12.00
CA PHE A 421 3.79 6.19 -11.51
C PHE A 421 2.68 6.92 -12.28
N GLY A 422 2.99 8.09 -12.87
CA GLY A 422 2.06 8.82 -13.73
C GLY A 422 1.74 8.10 -15.04
N SER A 423 2.66 7.23 -15.47
CA SER A 423 2.47 6.34 -16.60
C SER A 423 2.11 7.09 -17.90
N TRP A 424 1.64 6.34 -18.90
CA TRP A 424 1.25 6.89 -20.20
C TRP A 424 0.16 7.98 -20.12
N PRO A 425 -0.90 7.88 -19.29
CA PRO A 425 -1.94 8.92 -19.25
C PRO A 425 -1.41 10.29 -18.82
N GLU A 426 -0.57 10.36 -17.78
CA GLU A 426 0.04 11.63 -17.38
C GLU A 426 0.94 12.19 -18.48
N TRP A 427 1.76 11.32 -19.10
CA TRP A 427 2.66 11.72 -20.18
C TRP A 427 1.90 12.27 -21.39
N LEU A 428 0.83 11.58 -21.80
CA LEU A 428 0.00 11.97 -22.93
C LEU A 428 -0.58 13.38 -22.74
N ILE A 429 -0.98 13.72 -21.51
CA ILE A 429 -1.57 15.02 -21.17
C ILE A 429 -0.51 16.11 -21.06
N ARG A 430 0.61 15.85 -20.37
CA ARG A 430 1.56 16.89 -19.95
C ARG A 430 2.76 17.08 -20.87
N ALA A 431 3.24 16.03 -21.54
CA ALA A 431 4.46 16.11 -22.34
C ALA A 431 4.23 16.87 -23.65
N PRO A 432 5.26 17.47 -24.25
CA PRO A 432 5.22 17.96 -25.63
C PRO A 432 4.95 16.84 -26.64
N ASP A 433 4.25 17.13 -27.74
CA ASP A 433 3.85 16.12 -28.73
C ASP A 433 5.02 15.47 -29.45
N TYR A 434 6.13 16.18 -29.64
CA TYR A 434 7.34 15.61 -30.25
C TYR A 434 8.01 14.53 -29.38
N LEU A 435 7.61 14.36 -28.12
CA LEU A 435 8.08 13.26 -27.25
C LEU A 435 7.09 12.10 -27.18
N LYS A 436 5.99 12.17 -27.92
CA LYS A 436 4.95 11.15 -27.98
C LYS A 436 5.03 10.43 -29.31
N MET A 437 4.74 9.14 -29.27
CA MET A 437 4.40 8.34 -30.44
C MET A 437 2.93 7.98 -30.31
N ILE A 438 2.08 8.76 -30.99
CA ILE A 438 0.64 8.52 -31.05
C ILE A 438 0.37 7.92 -32.43
N PRO A 439 -0.08 6.65 -32.50
CA PRO A 439 -0.47 6.02 -33.74
C PRO A 439 -1.57 6.85 -34.40
N ASP A 440 -1.46 7.05 -35.73
CA ASP A 440 -2.50 7.77 -36.47
C ASP A 440 -3.85 7.13 -36.16
N LYS A 441 -4.83 7.95 -35.72
CA LYS A 441 -6.23 7.54 -35.81
C LYS A 441 -6.42 7.17 -37.26
N GLN A 442 -6.64 5.88 -37.57
CA GLN A 442 -6.81 5.37 -38.93
C GLN A 442 -7.47 6.44 -39.79
N ALA A 443 -6.73 6.94 -40.80
CA ALA A 443 -7.32 7.80 -41.80
C ALA A 443 -8.63 7.14 -42.24
N PRO A 444 -9.74 7.88 -42.37
CA PRO A 444 -11.00 7.29 -42.76
C PRO A 444 -10.76 6.43 -44.00
N ILE A 445 -11.15 5.16 -43.93
CA ILE A 445 -11.12 4.26 -45.08
C ILE A 445 -12.00 4.93 -46.13
N PHE A 446 -11.39 5.64 -47.07
CA PHE A 446 -12.06 6.09 -48.27
C PHE A 446 -12.35 4.83 -49.07
N VAL A 447 -13.52 4.24 -48.85
CA VAL A 447 -14.08 3.26 -49.77
C VAL A 447 -14.22 3.97 -51.10
N ASN A 448 -13.38 3.62 -52.06
CA ASN A 448 -13.47 4.14 -53.40
C ASN A 448 -14.77 3.58 -54.00
N ILE A 449 -15.77 4.45 -54.20
CA ILE A 449 -17.12 4.06 -54.69
C ILE A 449 -17.06 3.54 -56.15
N THR A 450 -15.90 3.50 -56.78
CA THR A 450 -15.72 2.98 -58.15
C THR A 450 -15.72 1.45 -58.24
N ASP A 451 -15.57 0.71 -57.14
CA ASP A 451 -15.53 -0.78 -57.17
C ASP A 451 -16.89 -1.45 -56.90
N ILE A 452 -18.00 -0.69 -56.90
CA ILE A 452 -19.37 -1.24 -56.74
C ILE A 452 -20.10 -1.37 -58.10
N GLN A 453 -19.46 -1.06 -59.23
CA GLN A 453 -20.02 -1.35 -60.56
C GLN A 453 -19.00 -2.01 -61.48
N SER A 454 -18.78 -3.32 -61.28
CA SER A 454 -18.33 -4.23 -62.33
C SER A 454 -18.95 -5.60 -62.16
#